data_AF-A0A7W1FHC2-F1
#
_entry.id   AF-A0A7W1FHC2-F1
#
_cell.length_a   1.000
_cell.length_b   1.000
_cell.length_c   1.000
_cell.angle_alpha   90.00
_cell.angle_beta   90.00
_cell.angle_gamma   90.00
#
_symmetry.space_group_name_H-M   'P 1'
#
loop_
_entity.id
_entity.type
_entity.pdbx_description
1 polymer ?
#
loop_
_entity_poly.entity_id
_entity_poly.type
_entity_poly.pdbx_seq_one_letter_code
_entity_poly.pdbx_strand_id
1 'polypeptide(L)'
;MTKFPSRLLSGIARLLPVVMIALCWQSAVALDMRNLDLISPINGQRFVVVSVPPTQRGGETLADMGADDDGCRHSSGAAEYDYYIATDPRSYFSALIAEWDDKNGSFRGQINNEVKAWVDKEFNSQLQVDINKSFQTAIAIAKARGVPPPDRRSFVLSQGDIPIERRYDYTYRCYAKRGARPAALAKVALMGAWALRCRANLPIAHQSLSGGYSEVNDKVTRRVKDGERFSLAKWLPIYRAIFKDERLTNEGYLVAGLTTFGMEMRDGNYGNCQTILGKLTERLKDVKDGEVMRGIVRSRMTLQREYLQFVGRTATHFMEAINNEEFPRAKLPETMLVVAECLRRQAAIGQPGGDAPAIRAIDWYLAIAKMPETQPKLREEARSQGRVPSADAPYEMQIGWIADRQIESLTKAGVIHPGSIAGPDKGLLNAIVFDGLGTAEFISPFWKPATGATQADCALILDLIGKAVLDYTFRKEEWPSSLGTLWEREVIHDRNYVNRFYCPVTGKPYLYKPLPGNITNTSPNTVVVVTSEPVPTNQGPRYGVFLGNATIVWSAVPVKPGEPYKP
;
A
#
# COMPACT_ATOMS: atom_id res chain seq x y z
N MET A 1 1.55 29.91 -73.96
CA MET A 1 1.98 28.67 -73.28
C MET A 1 2.98 29.07 -72.21
N THR A 2 2.46 29.25 -71.01
CA THR A 2 3.04 30.01 -69.91
C THR A 2 3.82 29.11 -68.96
N LYS A 3 5.01 29.58 -68.59
CA LYS A 3 5.97 28.97 -67.67
C LYS A 3 5.39 28.86 -66.26
N PHE A 4 5.41 27.66 -65.68
CA PHE A 4 5.17 27.45 -64.24
C PHE A 4 6.45 27.77 -63.44
N PRO A 5 6.35 28.47 -62.29
CA PRO A 5 7.52 28.92 -61.54
C PRO A 5 8.04 27.85 -60.57
N SER A 6 9.36 27.70 -60.56
CA SER A 6 10.20 26.80 -59.76
C SER A 6 10.28 27.13 -58.25
N ARG A 7 9.25 27.74 -57.66
CA ARG A 7 9.27 28.18 -56.25
C ARG A 7 8.53 27.27 -55.26
N LEU A 8 7.87 26.20 -55.71
CA LEU A 8 7.17 25.28 -54.79
C LEU A 8 8.05 24.18 -54.17
N LEU A 9 9.26 23.94 -54.70
CA LEU A 9 10.10 22.81 -54.27
C LEU A 9 11.11 23.13 -53.15
N SER A 10 11.33 24.41 -52.81
CA SER A 10 12.24 24.76 -51.69
C SER A 10 11.54 24.93 -50.34
N GLY A 11 10.21 25.06 -50.30
CA GLY A 11 9.43 25.19 -49.08
C GLY A 11 9.13 23.86 -48.38
N ILE A 12 9.00 22.77 -49.14
CA ILE A 12 8.65 21.45 -48.60
C ILE A 12 9.87 20.76 -47.96
N ALA A 13 11.09 21.03 -48.45
CA ALA A 13 12.31 20.45 -47.90
C ALA A 13 12.74 21.03 -46.53
N ARG A 14 12.16 22.15 -46.09
CA ARG A 14 12.45 22.76 -44.76
C ARG A 14 11.40 22.46 -43.69
N LEU A 15 10.24 21.91 -44.07
CA LEU A 15 9.19 21.52 -43.11
C LEU A 15 9.28 20.05 -42.67
N LEU A 16 9.94 19.18 -43.45
CA LEU A 16 10.12 17.78 -43.08
C LEU A 16 10.93 17.56 -41.77
N PRO A 17 11.98 18.33 -41.44
CA PRO A 17 12.72 18.13 -40.19
C PRO A 17 11.91 18.58 -38.96
N VAL A 18 11.07 19.61 -39.10
CA VAL A 18 10.28 20.17 -37.99
C VAL A 18 9.06 19.30 -37.70
N VAL A 19 8.44 18.71 -38.73
CA VAL A 19 7.33 17.76 -38.55
C VAL A 19 7.83 16.39 -38.06
N MET A 20 9.04 15.96 -38.43
CA MET A 20 9.67 14.76 -37.84
C MET A 20 10.12 14.96 -36.38
N ILE A 21 10.55 16.17 -35.99
CA ILE A 21 10.83 16.48 -34.57
C ILE A 21 9.54 16.59 -33.76
N ALA A 22 8.44 17.09 -34.36
CA ALA A 22 7.12 17.13 -33.72
C ALA A 22 6.40 15.76 -33.64
N LEU A 23 6.72 14.81 -34.54
CA LEU A 23 6.21 13.43 -34.48
C LEU A 23 7.09 12.49 -33.62
N CYS A 24 8.33 12.89 -33.30
CA CYS A 24 9.13 12.30 -32.23
C CYS A 24 8.76 12.83 -30.82
N TRP A 25 7.75 13.69 -30.72
CA TRP A 25 7.13 14.16 -29.47
C TRP A 25 5.84 13.40 -29.17
N GLN A 26 5.82 12.08 -29.39
CA GLN A 26 5.02 11.26 -28.49
C GLN A 26 5.73 11.30 -27.14
N SER A 27 5.18 12.09 -26.23
CA SER A 27 5.54 12.02 -24.83
C SER A 27 5.34 10.56 -24.42
N ALA A 28 6.43 9.79 -24.31
CA ALA A 28 6.49 8.75 -23.31
C ALA A 28 6.09 9.48 -22.03
N VAL A 29 4.89 9.20 -21.50
CA VAL A 29 4.42 9.88 -20.30
C VAL A 29 5.20 9.24 -19.15
N ALA A 30 6.44 9.70 -19.01
CA ALA A 30 7.24 9.51 -17.82
C ALA A 30 6.40 9.99 -16.64
N LEU A 31 6.53 9.30 -15.50
CA LEU A 31 6.03 9.79 -14.21
C LEU A 31 6.44 11.27 -14.09
N ASP A 32 5.48 12.19 -13.96
CA ASP A 32 5.74 13.62 -13.75
C ASP A 32 6.36 13.78 -12.37
N MET A 33 7.68 13.67 -12.33
CA MET A 33 8.47 13.82 -11.12
C MET A 33 8.60 15.30 -10.80
N ARG A 34 8.11 15.70 -9.63
CA ARG A 34 8.19 17.08 -9.14
C ARG A 34 9.06 17.17 -7.91
N ASN A 35 9.94 18.16 -7.87
CA ASN A 35 10.64 18.53 -6.65
C ASN A 35 9.68 19.27 -5.73
N LEU A 36 9.58 18.82 -4.48
CA LEU A 36 8.84 19.48 -3.42
C LEU A 36 9.83 20.02 -2.39
N ASP A 37 9.67 21.30 -2.04
CA ASP A 37 10.37 21.94 -0.93
C ASP A 37 9.56 21.74 0.35
N LEU A 38 9.97 20.78 1.17
CA LEU A 38 9.29 20.40 2.40
C LEU A 38 9.96 21.03 3.63
N ILE A 39 9.18 21.21 4.70
CA ILE A 39 9.65 21.69 6.00
C ILE A 39 9.61 20.53 6.99
N SER A 40 10.73 20.27 7.66
CA SER A 40 10.81 19.24 8.69
C SER A 40 9.99 19.63 9.92
N PRO A 41 9.04 18.79 10.39
CA PRO A 41 8.29 19.08 11.60
C PRO A 41 9.14 18.92 12.88
N ILE A 42 10.35 18.34 12.76
CA ILE A 42 11.26 18.09 13.88
C ILE A 42 12.07 19.34 14.19
N ASN A 43 12.78 19.86 13.18
CA ASN A 43 13.76 20.94 13.35
C ASN A 43 13.43 22.23 12.55
N GLY A 44 12.33 22.24 11.78
CA GLY A 44 11.90 23.41 10.98
C GLY A 44 12.75 23.69 9.74
N GLN A 45 13.75 22.86 9.44
CA GLN A 45 14.62 23.07 8.29
C GLN A 45 13.98 22.56 6.99
N ARG A 46 14.31 23.24 5.88
CA ARG A 46 13.82 22.88 4.55
C ARG A 46 14.61 21.71 3.95
N PHE A 47 13.93 20.80 3.26
CA PHE A 47 14.53 19.71 2.51
C PHE A 47 13.76 19.45 1.23
N VAL A 48 14.46 18.99 0.19
CA VAL A 48 13.88 18.75 -1.13
C VAL A 48 13.63 17.25 -1.30
N VAL A 49 12.46 16.90 -1.80
CA VAL A 49 12.13 15.52 -2.19
C VAL A 49 11.61 15.47 -3.61
N VAL A 50 11.82 14.34 -4.29
CA VAL A 50 11.15 14.05 -5.56
C VAL A 50 9.85 13.32 -5.24
N SER A 51 8.74 13.79 -5.80
CA SER A 51 7.41 13.21 -5.66
C SER A 51 6.80 12.90 -7.02
N VAL A 52 5.85 11.96 -7.05
CA VAL A 52 4.96 11.73 -8.19
C VAL A 52 3.54 12.08 -7.74
N PRO A 53 2.80 12.94 -8.47
CA PRO A 53 1.42 13.28 -8.14
C PRO A 53 0.52 12.02 -8.10
N PRO A 54 -0.31 11.83 -7.06
CA PRO A 54 -1.19 10.66 -6.94
C PRO A 54 -2.22 10.51 -8.08
N THR A 55 -2.50 11.60 -8.79
CA THR A 55 -3.49 11.67 -9.87
C THR A 55 -2.96 11.18 -11.21
N GLN A 56 -1.65 11.01 -11.37
CA GLN A 56 -1.11 10.36 -12.54
C GLN A 56 -1.20 8.85 -12.37
N ARG A 57 -2.29 8.27 -12.87
CA ARG A 57 -2.21 6.91 -13.40
C ARG A 57 -1.18 6.99 -14.53
N GLY A 58 0.00 6.40 -14.31
CA GLY A 58 1.02 6.31 -15.36
C GLY A 58 0.35 5.89 -16.66
N GLY A 59 0.48 6.72 -17.70
CA GLY A 59 0.02 6.35 -19.03
C GLY A 59 0.72 5.07 -19.49
N GLU A 60 0.21 4.46 -20.56
CA GLU A 60 0.68 3.17 -21.13
C GLU A 60 2.15 3.15 -21.62
N THR A 61 3.03 4.07 -21.20
CA THR A 61 4.29 4.37 -21.90
C THR A 61 5.57 4.40 -21.04
N LEU A 62 5.61 3.60 -19.97
CA LEU A 62 6.81 2.87 -19.53
C LEU A 62 6.39 1.41 -19.39
N ALA A 63 6.89 0.51 -20.25
CA ALA A 63 6.31 -0.81 -20.54
C ALA A 63 5.62 -1.44 -19.30
N ASP A 64 4.28 -1.33 -19.27
CA ASP A 64 3.44 -1.86 -18.20
C ASP A 64 3.72 -3.36 -18.06
N MET A 65 4.19 -3.76 -16.88
CA MET A 65 4.51 -5.15 -16.57
C MET A 65 3.38 -5.84 -15.79
N GLY A 66 2.20 -5.20 -15.72
CA GLY A 66 1.00 -5.68 -15.06
C GLY A 66 1.02 -5.51 -13.54
N ALA A 67 -0.06 -5.97 -12.92
CA ALA A 67 -0.20 -6.06 -11.46
C ALA A 67 -0.12 -7.51 -10.99
N ASP A 68 0.42 -7.71 -9.79
CA ASP A 68 0.35 -9.00 -9.09
C ASP A 68 -1.01 -9.15 -8.37
N ASP A 69 -1.37 -10.36 -7.92
CA ASP A 69 -2.68 -10.64 -7.27
C ASP A 69 -2.97 -9.78 -6.03
N ASP A 70 -1.92 -9.29 -5.36
CA ASP A 70 -2.02 -8.40 -4.20
C ASP A 70 -2.17 -6.92 -4.58
N GLY A 71 -2.24 -6.59 -5.87
CA GLY A 71 -2.46 -5.23 -6.38
C GLY A 71 -1.19 -4.42 -6.69
N CYS A 72 0.00 -4.98 -6.44
CA CYS A 72 1.25 -4.29 -6.75
C CYS A 72 1.50 -4.18 -8.24
N ARG A 73 1.70 -2.94 -8.69
CA ARG A 73 1.93 -2.61 -10.10
C ARG A 73 3.42 -2.58 -10.40
N HIS A 74 3.77 -3.09 -11.58
CA HIS A 74 5.15 -3.12 -12.05
C HIS A 74 5.25 -2.35 -13.36
N SER A 75 6.34 -1.60 -13.49
CA SER A 75 6.74 -0.98 -14.74
C SER A 75 8.19 -1.36 -15.05
N SER A 76 8.61 -1.23 -16.30
CA SER A 76 10.00 -1.42 -16.68
C SER A 76 10.95 -0.30 -16.23
N GLY A 77 10.46 0.68 -15.46
CA GLY A 77 11.16 1.90 -15.10
C GLY A 77 11.03 2.25 -13.62
N ALA A 78 11.10 3.53 -13.27
CA ALA A 78 10.97 3.95 -11.88
C ALA A 78 9.61 3.50 -11.31
N ALA A 79 9.65 2.91 -10.11
CA ALA A 79 8.44 2.51 -9.40
C ALA A 79 7.88 3.70 -8.63
N GLU A 80 6.58 3.96 -8.74
CA GLU A 80 5.92 5.04 -7.98
C GLU A 80 6.15 4.93 -6.47
N TYR A 81 6.28 3.71 -5.96
CA TYR A 81 6.55 3.40 -4.56
C TYR A 81 7.87 3.99 -4.04
N ASP A 82 8.84 4.28 -4.91
CA ASP A 82 10.10 4.94 -4.51
C ASP A 82 9.90 6.41 -4.10
N TYR A 83 8.74 6.98 -4.45
CA TYR A 83 8.40 8.40 -4.30
C TYR A 83 7.22 8.64 -3.35
N TYR A 84 6.68 7.62 -2.69
CA TYR A 84 5.57 7.80 -1.75
C TYR A 84 6.00 8.29 -0.37
N ILE A 85 7.30 8.22 -0.07
CA ILE A 85 7.87 8.53 1.24
C ILE A 85 8.77 9.76 1.17
N ALA A 86 8.45 10.75 1.98
CA ALA A 86 9.37 11.83 2.33
C ALA A 86 10.12 11.45 3.59
N THR A 87 11.44 11.60 3.58
CA THR A 87 12.33 11.38 4.73
C THR A 87 13.22 12.61 4.88
N ASP A 88 13.10 13.30 6.02
CA ASP A 88 14.00 14.41 6.33
C ASP A 88 15.43 13.87 6.51
N PRO A 89 16.39 14.23 5.63
CA PRO A 89 17.76 13.71 5.71
C PRO A 89 18.55 14.19 6.93
N ARG A 90 17.96 15.06 7.77
CA ARG A 90 18.60 15.63 8.97
C ARG A 90 18.06 15.07 10.29
N SER A 91 16.95 14.35 10.26
CA SER A 91 16.35 13.74 11.45
C SER A 91 15.89 12.30 11.23
N TYR A 92 15.79 11.86 9.96
CA TYR A 92 15.13 10.62 9.54
C TYR A 92 13.67 10.49 9.99
N PHE A 93 13.02 11.60 10.35
CA PHE A 93 11.56 11.61 10.37
C PHE A 93 11.03 11.34 8.97
N SER A 94 10.18 10.32 8.86
CA SER A 94 9.63 9.87 7.59
C SER A 94 8.12 9.70 7.68
N ALA A 95 7.42 10.11 6.61
CA ALA A 95 5.97 9.95 6.48
C ALA A 95 5.58 9.89 4.99
N LEU A 96 4.29 9.68 4.70
CA LEU A 96 3.80 9.65 3.32
C LEU A 96 3.77 11.06 2.74
N ILE A 97 4.19 11.25 1.49
CA ILE A 97 4.20 12.58 0.83
C ILE A 97 2.83 13.26 0.91
N ALA A 98 1.74 12.50 0.84
CA ALA A 98 0.37 13.02 0.95
C ALA A 98 0.05 13.72 2.30
N GLU A 99 0.87 13.52 3.33
CA GLU A 99 0.76 14.21 4.62
C GLU A 99 1.42 15.60 4.63
N TRP A 100 2.11 16.00 3.56
CA TRP A 100 2.62 17.34 3.39
C TRP A 100 1.67 18.19 2.55
N ASP A 101 1.68 19.49 2.81
CA ASP A 101 0.99 20.45 1.98
C ASP A 101 1.88 20.89 0.82
N ASP A 102 1.48 20.55 -0.40
CA ASP A 102 2.23 20.86 -1.62
C ASP A 102 2.48 22.37 -1.84
N LYS A 103 1.66 23.26 -1.26
CA LYS A 103 1.79 24.72 -1.47
C LYS A 103 2.83 25.36 -0.57
N ASN A 104 2.90 24.93 0.69
CA ASN A 104 3.78 25.57 1.69
C ASN A 104 4.82 24.62 2.31
N GLY A 105 4.80 23.34 1.93
CA GLY A 105 5.74 22.33 2.39
C GLY A 105 5.53 21.92 3.86
N SER A 106 4.47 22.37 4.52
CA SER A 106 4.22 22.06 5.93
C SER A 106 3.65 20.65 6.10
N PHE A 107 4.07 19.98 7.17
CA PHE A 107 3.51 18.71 7.56
C PHE A 107 2.13 18.91 8.20
N ARG A 108 1.09 18.23 7.69
CA ARG A 108 -0.30 18.39 8.14
C ARG A 108 -0.61 17.66 9.44
N GLY A 109 0.16 16.62 9.75
CA GLY A 109 -0.02 15.86 10.98
C GLY A 109 0.47 16.61 12.22
N GLN A 110 -0.08 16.26 13.39
CA GLN A 110 0.41 16.77 14.66
C GLN A 110 1.66 15.99 15.10
N ILE A 111 2.71 16.72 15.48
CA ILE A 111 3.94 16.17 16.07
C ILE A 111 4.21 16.87 17.40
N ASN A 112 3.93 16.16 18.50
CA ASN A 112 4.14 16.67 19.85
C ASN A 112 5.63 16.60 20.25
N ASN A 113 6.00 17.24 21.36
CA ASN A 113 7.39 17.30 21.83
C ASN A 113 7.96 15.91 22.19
N GLU A 114 7.12 14.98 22.62
CA GLU A 114 7.54 13.61 22.92
C GLU A 114 8.01 12.88 21.65
N VAL A 115 7.27 12.99 20.55
CA VAL A 115 7.65 12.40 19.26
C VAL A 115 8.93 13.06 18.74
N LYS A 116 9.09 14.39 18.86
CA LYS A 116 10.32 15.07 18.45
C LYS A 116 11.54 14.54 19.21
N ALA A 117 11.46 14.49 20.53
CA ALA A 117 12.54 13.98 21.37
C ALA A 117 12.84 12.50 21.07
N TRP A 118 11.82 11.70 20.75
CA TRP A 118 12.01 10.31 20.33
C TRP A 118 12.75 10.21 18.99
N VAL A 119 12.37 10.98 17.97
CA VAL A 119 13.06 10.98 16.66
C VAL A 119 14.54 11.29 16.83
N ASP A 120 14.85 12.34 17.58
CA ASP A 120 16.23 12.77 17.84
C ASP A 120 17.05 11.70 18.58
N LYS A 121 16.42 10.92 19.45
CA LYS A 121 17.09 9.82 20.16
C LYS A 121 17.24 8.58 19.28
N GLU A 122 16.19 8.21 18.56
CA GLU A 122 16.07 6.93 17.88
C GLU A 122 16.98 6.83 16.65
N PHE A 123 17.03 7.88 15.84
CA PHE A 123 17.69 7.82 14.55
C PHE A 123 19.09 8.44 14.53
N ASN A 124 19.45 9.26 15.52
CA ASN A 124 20.66 10.07 15.46
C ASN A 124 21.95 9.24 15.32
N SER A 125 22.11 8.13 16.05
CA SER A 125 23.32 7.30 15.94
C SER A 125 23.55 6.83 14.50
N GLN A 126 22.51 6.35 13.84
CA GLN A 126 22.59 5.92 12.46
C GLN A 126 22.80 7.08 11.49
N LEU A 127 22.08 8.18 11.71
CA LEU A 127 22.21 9.39 10.92
C LEU A 127 23.66 9.88 10.88
N GLN A 128 24.35 9.90 12.03
CA GLN A 128 25.76 10.29 12.08
C GLN A 128 26.66 9.36 11.26
N VAL A 129 26.42 8.04 11.31
CA VAL A 129 27.16 7.05 10.51
C VAL A 129 26.96 7.29 9.02
N ASP A 130 25.71 7.49 8.58
CA ASP A 130 25.37 7.66 7.17
C ASP A 130 25.89 9.01 6.63
N ILE A 131 25.77 10.09 7.40
CA ILE A 131 26.36 11.39 7.05
C ILE A 131 27.88 11.30 6.94
N ASN A 132 28.56 10.59 7.86
CA ASN A 132 30.01 10.38 7.78
C ASN A 132 30.39 9.63 6.50
N LYS A 133 29.72 8.52 6.22
CA LYS A 133 29.99 7.69 5.03
C LYS A 133 29.75 8.45 3.73
N SER A 134 28.62 9.13 3.62
CA SER A 134 28.28 9.90 2.41
C SER A 134 29.20 11.09 2.22
N PHE A 135 29.63 11.76 3.30
CA PHE A 135 30.61 12.85 3.22
C PHE A 135 31.97 12.36 2.71
N GLN A 136 32.48 11.24 3.21
CA GLN A 136 33.73 10.63 2.71
C GLN A 136 33.63 10.25 1.24
N THR A 137 32.48 9.71 0.83
CA THR A 137 32.20 9.39 -0.57
C THR A 137 32.19 10.65 -1.45
N ALA A 138 31.56 11.72 -0.97
CA ALA A 138 31.52 13.00 -1.67
C ALA A 138 32.93 13.63 -1.81
N ILE A 139 33.79 13.51 -0.79
CA ILE A 139 35.20 13.92 -0.88
C ILE A 139 35.94 13.12 -1.96
N ALA A 140 35.78 11.80 -1.98
CA ALA A 140 36.42 10.95 -2.98
C ALA A 140 35.97 11.28 -4.41
N ILE A 141 34.68 11.54 -4.62
CA ILE A 141 34.12 11.96 -5.91
C ILE A 141 34.64 13.34 -6.30
N ALA A 142 34.67 14.30 -5.37
CA ALA A 142 35.19 15.64 -5.61
C ALA A 142 36.65 15.60 -6.06
N LYS A 143 37.48 14.80 -5.36
CA LYS A 143 38.88 14.55 -5.72
C LYS A 143 39.02 13.93 -7.11
N ALA A 144 38.21 12.91 -7.43
CA ALA A 144 38.23 12.27 -8.75
C ALA A 144 37.81 13.22 -9.89
N ARG A 145 36.95 14.19 -9.59
CA ARG A 145 36.47 15.21 -10.55
C ARG A 145 37.33 16.48 -10.58
N GLY A 146 38.36 16.58 -9.75
CA GLY A 146 39.22 17.77 -9.65
C GLY A 146 38.51 19.01 -9.11
N VAL A 147 37.44 18.85 -8.33
CA VAL A 147 36.69 19.96 -7.72
C VAL A 147 36.95 20.06 -6.20
N PRO A 148 36.77 21.24 -5.58
CA PRO A 148 36.94 21.39 -4.14
C PRO A 148 36.05 20.42 -3.33
N PRO A 149 36.54 19.90 -2.19
CA PRO A 149 35.73 19.04 -1.34
C PRO A 149 34.54 19.80 -0.74
N PRO A 150 33.42 19.11 -0.46
CA PRO A 150 32.28 19.73 0.21
C PRO A 150 32.63 20.20 1.62
N ASP A 151 32.00 21.27 2.09
CA ASP A 151 32.11 21.72 3.48
C ASP A 151 31.28 20.82 4.40
N ARG A 152 31.90 20.37 5.50
CA ARG A 152 31.28 19.48 6.47
C ARG A 152 30.09 20.12 7.18
N ARG A 153 30.12 21.42 7.44
CA ARG A 153 29.06 22.12 8.20
C ARG A 153 27.77 22.28 7.41
N SER A 154 27.89 22.36 6.09
CA SER A 154 26.76 22.52 5.17
C SER A 154 26.37 21.24 4.44
N PHE A 155 27.09 20.13 4.66
CA PHE A 155 26.79 18.86 4.01
C PHE A 155 25.48 18.25 4.51
N VAL A 156 24.55 18.03 3.58
CA VAL A 156 23.28 17.35 3.82
C VAL A 156 23.20 16.14 2.91
N LEU A 157 22.82 15.00 3.48
CA LEU A 157 22.57 13.77 2.74
C LEU A 157 21.41 13.99 1.75
N SER A 158 21.49 13.46 0.53
CA SER A 158 20.32 13.42 -0.35
C SER A 158 19.33 12.37 0.16
N GLN A 159 18.02 12.61 0.04
CA GLN A 159 17.03 11.55 0.30
C GLN A 159 17.30 10.31 -0.57
N GLY A 160 17.79 10.50 -1.80
CA GLY A 160 18.13 9.39 -2.70
C GLY A 160 19.27 8.50 -2.20
N ASP A 161 20.10 8.99 -1.27
CA ASP A 161 21.17 8.22 -0.64
C ASP A 161 20.63 7.34 0.51
N ILE A 162 19.39 7.55 0.95
CA ILE A 162 18.74 6.72 1.97
C ILE A 162 18.08 5.52 1.26
N PRO A 163 18.52 4.28 1.54
CA PRO A 163 17.94 3.08 0.92
C PRO A 163 16.43 3.01 1.13
N ILE A 164 15.70 2.54 0.11
CA ILE A 164 14.23 2.58 0.11
C ILE A 164 13.63 1.74 1.24
N GLU A 165 14.24 0.59 1.55
CA GLU A 165 13.87 -0.25 2.69
C GLU A 165 13.93 0.53 4.02
N ARG A 166 14.95 1.40 4.18
CA ARG A 166 15.09 2.21 5.39
C ARG A 166 14.07 3.33 5.42
N ARG A 167 13.78 3.97 4.27
CA ARG A 167 12.75 5.01 4.19
C ARG A 167 11.39 4.44 4.65
N TYR A 168 11.01 3.26 4.18
CA TYR A 168 9.78 2.61 4.62
C TYR A 168 9.83 2.11 6.07
N ASP A 169 10.96 1.57 6.55
CA ASP A 169 11.09 1.17 7.96
C ASP A 169 10.98 2.38 8.90
N TYR A 170 11.65 3.49 8.58
CA TYR A 170 11.54 4.73 9.34
C TYR A 170 10.12 5.27 9.35
N THR A 171 9.43 5.28 8.20
CA THR A 171 8.02 5.68 8.15
C THR A 171 7.15 4.78 9.01
N TYR A 172 7.32 3.45 8.92
CA TYR A 172 6.59 2.50 9.75
C TYR A 172 6.80 2.79 11.25
N ARG A 173 8.04 3.06 11.67
CA ARG A 173 8.39 3.36 13.06
C ARG A 173 7.83 4.70 13.52
N CYS A 174 7.88 5.74 12.67
CA CYS A 174 7.27 7.04 12.94
C CYS A 174 5.75 6.92 13.10
N TYR A 175 5.08 6.13 12.25
CA TYR A 175 3.65 5.86 12.36
C TYR A 175 3.33 5.10 13.66
N ALA A 176 4.07 4.05 13.97
CA ALA A 176 3.88 3.29 15.19
C ALA A 176 4.06 4.18 16.44
N LYS A 177 5.10 5.03 16.47
CA LYS A 177 5.32 5.97 17.58
C LYS A 177 4.22 7.02 17.70
N ARG A 178 3.62 7.44 16.58
CA ARG A 178 2.47 8.37 16.55
C ARG A 178 1.14 7.70 16.93
N GLY A 179 1.14 6.40 17.25
CA GLY A 179 -0.08 5.67 17.60
C GLY A 179 -0.96 5.37 16.38
N ALA A 180 -0.36 5.19 15.20
CA ALA A 180 -1.10 4.81 14.01
C ALA A 180 -1.78 3.45 14.21
N ARG A 181 -3.03 3.37 13.73
CA ARG A 181 -3.84 2.14 13.77
C ARG A 181 -3.22 0.99 12.97
N PRO A 182 -3.49 -0.27 13.34
CA PRO A 182 -3.03 -1.45 12.60
C PRO A 182 -3.27 -1.36 11.08
N ALA A 183 -4.43 -0.92 10.59
CA ALA A 183 -4.65 -0.80 9.14
C ALA A 183 -3.66 0.16 8.44
N ALA A 184 -3.28 1.25 9.11
CA ALA A 184 -2.32 2.21 8.56
C ALA A 184 -0.89 1.62 8.56
N LEU A 185 -0.51 0.94 9.65
CA LEU A 185 0.77 0.24 9.74
C LEU A 185 0.90 -0.87 8.67
N ALA A 186 -0.17 -1.63 8.46
CA ALA A 186 -0.23 -2.68 7.44
C ALA A 186 -0.03 -2.13 6.03
N LYS A 187 -0.70 -1.01 5.70
CA LYS A 187 -0.57 -0.34 4.40
C LYS A 187 0.84 0.21 4.17
N VAL A 188 1.45 0.85 5.17
CA VAL A 188 2.84 1.34 5.07
C VAL A 188 3.81 0.17 4.84
N ALA A 189 3.64 -0.92 5.59
CA ALA A 189 4.45 -2.11 5.40
C ALA A 189 4.23 -2.74 4.00
N LEU A 190 2.99 -2.79 3.52
CA LEU A 190 2.64 -3.34 2.21
C LEU A 190 3.30 -2.54 1.08
N MET A 191 3.24 -1.21 1.16
CA MET A 191 3.93 -0.33 0.20
C MET A 191 5.45 -0.54 0.23
N GLY A 192 6.04 -0.77 1.41
CA GLY A 192 7.45 -1.14 1.54
C GLY A 192 7.78 -2.47 0.87
N ALA A 193 6.96 -3.50 1.06
CA ALA A 193 7.10 -4.77 0.36
C ALA A 193 7.00 -4.62 -1.16
N TRP A 194 6.04 -3.81 -1.64
CA TRP A 194 5.86 -3.50 -3.05
C TRP A 194 7.07 -2.78 -3.64
N ALA A 195 7.58 -1.74 -2.97
CA ALA A 195 8.76 -1.00 -3.40
C ALA A 195 9.97 -1.92 -3.60
N LEU A 196 10.24 -2.80 -2.63
CA LEU A 196 11.35 -3.76 -2.72
C LEU A 196 11.16 -4.77 -3.83
N ARG A 197 9.93 -5.26 -4.03
CA ARG A 197 9.62 -6.20 -5.11
C ARG A 197 9.77 -5.56 -6.48
N CYS A 198 9.31 -4.33 -6.68
CA CYS A 198 9.54 -3.58 -7.92
C CYS A 198 11.04 -3.36 -8.15
N ARG A 199 11.79 -2.96 -7.11
CA ARG A 199 13.25 -2.77 -7.19
C ARG A 199 14.02 -4.04 -7.50
N ALA A 200 13.52 -5.21 -7.08
CA ALA A 200 14.09 -6.50 -7.46
C ALA A 200 13.98 -6.79 -8.97
N ASN A 201 12.98 -6.21 -9.63
CA ASN A 201 12.74 -6.36 -11.07
C ASN A 201 13.45 -5.29 -11.92
N LEU A 202 14.10 -4.32 -11.30
CA LEU A 202 14.87 -3.30 -12.02
C LEU A 202 16.27 -3.83 -12.40
N PRO A 203 16.69 -3.64 -13.67
CA PRO A 203 18.05 -3.91 -14.09
C PRO A 203 19.06 -3.11 -13.26
N ILE A 204 20.15 -3.77 -12.86
CA ILE A 204 21.28 -3.10 -12.22
C ILE A 204 22.14 -2.46 -13.31
N ALA A 205 22.18 -1.14 -13.35
CA ALA A 205 23.02 -0.39 -14.26
C ALA A 205 24.48 -0.38 -13.75
N HIS A 206 25.24 -1.42 -14.08
CA HIS A 206 26.69 -1.48 -13.83
C HIS A 206 27.43 -1.91 -15.09
N GLN A 207 28.52 -1.23 -15.43
CA GLN A 207 29.26 -1.44 -16.69
C GLN A 207 29.75 -2.90 -16.84
N SER A 208 30.15 -3.53 -15.74
CA SER A 208 30.59 -4.93 -15.73
C SER A 208 29.49 -5.94 -16.11
N LEU A 209 28.23 -5.54 -16.21
CA LEU A 209 27.10 -6.42 -16.56
C LEU A 209 26.66 -6.27 -18.02
N SER A 210 27.23 -5.31 -18.76
CA SER A 210 26.82 -5.00 -20.14
C SER A 210 26.87 -6.21 -21.08
N GLY A 211 27.95 -6.99 -21.04
CA GLY A 211 28.07 -8.24 -21.80
C GLY A 211 27.02 -9.27 -21.40
N GLY A 212 26.74 -9.41 -20.10
CA GLY A 212 25.72 -10.32 -19.59
C GLY A 212 24.30 -9.94 -20.03
N TYR A 213 23.98 -8.64 -20.07
CA TYR A 213 22.70 -8.17 -20.63
C TYR A 213 22.58 -8.49 -22.12
N SER A 214 23.63 -8.30 -22.91
CA SER A 214 23.63 -8.66 -24.33
C SER A 214 23.35 -10.16 -24.51
N GLU A 215 24.07 -11.01 -23.78
CA GLU A 215 23.95 -12.47 -23.86
C GLU A 215 22.53 -12.96 -23.51
N VAL A 216 21.93 -12.41 -22.45
CA VAL A 216 20.57 -12.77 -22.03
C VAL A 216 19.54 -12.23 -23.02
N ASN A 217 19.69 -10.99 -23.50
CA ASN A 217 18.80 -10.40 -24.47
C ASN A 217 18.79 -11.21 -25.78
N ASP A 218 19.94 -11.66 -26.28
CA ASP A 218 20.03 -12.48 -27.50
C ASP A 218 19.23 -13.79 -27.41
N LYS A 219 19.18 -14.39 -26.22
CA LYS A 219 18.37 -15.60 -25.95
C LYS A 219 16.87 -15.31 -25.86
N VAL A 220 16.49 -14.09 -25.50
CA VAL A 220 15.10 -13.66 -25.28
C VAL A 220 14.48 -13.06 -26.54
N THR A 221 15.22 -12.31 -27.35
CA THR A 221 14.72 -11.59 -28.54
C THR A 221 13.94 -12.49 -29.49
N ARG A 222 14.35 -13.75 -29.64
CA ARG A 222 13.67 -14.75 -30.51
C ARG A 222 12.29 -15.20 -29.99
N ARG A 223 11.94 -14.85 -28.76
CA ARG A 223 10.70 -15.26 -28.07
C ARG A 223 9.70 -14.10 -27.89
N VAL A 224 10.13 -12.88 -28.19
CA VAL A 224 9.30 -11.66 -28.17
C VAL A 224 8.48 -11.63 -29.45
N LYS A 225 7.18 -11.33 -29.33
CA LYS A 225 6.31 -11.05 -30.47
C LYS A 225 5.94 -9.57 -30.46
N ASP A 226 5.88 -8.96 -31.64
CA ASP A 226 5.47 -7.56 -31.78
C ASP A 226 4.06 -7.35 -31.21
N GLY A 227 3.90 -6.29 -30.41
CA GLY A 227 2.63 -5.94 -29.77
C GLY A 227 2.22 -6.82 -28.57
N GLU A 228 3.06 -7.77 -28.15
CA GLU A 228 2.75 -8.63 -27.02
C GLU A 228 2.83 -7.87 -25.68
N ARG A 229 1.80 -8.05 -24.84
CA ARG A 229 1.80 -7.57 -23.45
C ARG A 229 2.64 -8.48 -22.55
N PHE A 230 3.29 -7.89 -21.55
CA PHE A 230 4.03 -8.69 -20.57
C PHE A 230 3.10 -9.67 -19.83
N SER A 231 3.55 -10.92 -19.70
CA SER A 231 2.88 -11.94 -18.89
C SER A 231 3.91 -12.70 -18.05
N LEU A 232 3.80 -12.63 -16.73
CA LEU A 232 4.69 -13.33 -15.81
C LEU A 232 4.65 -14.85 -16.05
N ALA A 233 3.45 -15.39 -16.29
CA ALA A 233 3.25 -16.82 -16.54
C ALA A 233 3.98 -17.31 -17.81
N LYS A 234 4.14 -16.45 -18.83
CA LYS A 234 4.96 -16.75 -20.01
C LYS A 234 6.45 -16.63 -19.70
N TRP A 235 6.87 -15.50 -19.13
CA TRP A 235 8.28 -15.13 -19.06
C TRP A 235 9.05 -15.88 -17.98
N LEU A 236 8.44 -16.19 -16.84
CA LEU A 236 9.11 -16.87 -15.74
C LEU A 236 9.67 -18.25 -16.15
N PRO A 237 8.92 -19.16 -16.81
CA PRO A 237 9.47 -20.42 -17.32
C PRO A 237 10.62 -20.24 -18.32
N ILE A 238 10.58 -19.19 -19.15
CA ILE A 238 11.63 -18.87 -20.13
C ILE A 238 12.92 -18.50 -19.40
N TYR A 239 12.86 -17.56 -18.45
CA TYR A 239 14.03 -17.13 -17.69
C TYR A 239 14.58 -18.23 -16.78
N ARG A 240 13.72 -19.07 -16.19
CA ARG A 240 14.15 -20.30 -15.49
C ARG A 240 14.99 -21.20 -16.40
N ALA A 241 14.60 -21.38 -17.67
CA ALA A 241 15.35 -22.20 -18.62
C ALA A 241 16.69 -21.56 -19.00
N ILE A 242 16.72 -20.23 -19.20
CA ILE A 242 17.97 -19.49 -19.47
C ILE A 242 18.92 -19.59 -18.29
N PHE A 243 18.46 -19.37 -17.06
CA PHE A 243 19.30 -19.43 -15.86
C PHE A 243 19.86 -20.83 -15.58
N LYS A 244 19.17 -21.89 -16.04
CA LYS A 244 19.66 -23.27 -15.96
C LYS A 244 20.73 -23.60 -17.02
N ASP A 245 20.99 -22.72 -17.98
CA ASP A 245 22.01 -22.93 -19.01
C ASP A 245 23.41 -22.70 -18.42
N GLU A 246 24.16 -23.79 -18.22
CA GLU A 246 25.51 -23.77 -17.64
C GLU A 246 26.56 -23.09 -18.52
N ARG A 247 26.22 -22.79 -19.79
CA ARG A 247 27.13 -22.18 -20.76
C ARG A 247 27.21 -20.65 -20.65
N LEU A 248 26.37 -20.04 -19.82
CA LEU A 248 26.39 -18.59 -19.62
C LEU A 248 27.74 -18.11 -19.08
N THR A 249 28.15 -16.92 -19.51
CA THR A 249 29.24 -16.17 -18.85
C THR A 249 28.89 -15.87 -17.39
N ASN A 250 29.85 -15.50 -16.54
CA ASN A 250 29.53 -15.17 -15.15
C ASN A 250 28.60 -13.97 -15.05
N GLU A 251 28.78 -12.98 -15.93
CA GLU A 251 27.92 -11.82 -16.08
C GLU A 251 26.53 -12.22 -16.57
N GLY A 252 26.44 -13.04 -17.61
CA GLY A 252 25.17 -13.55 -18.15
C GLY A 252 24.41 -14.42 -17.15
N TYR A 253 25.11 -15.27 -16.41
CA TYR A 253 24.55 -16.11 -15.36
C TYR A 253 24.01 -15.27 -14.20
N LEU A 254 24.74 -14.22 -13.81
CA LEU A 254 24.27 -13.26 -12.82
C LEU A 254 23.03 -12.52 -13.32
N VAL A 255 23.05 -11.96 -14.52
CA VAL A 255 21.90 -11.24 -15.09
C VAL A 255 20.67 -12.15 -15.18
N ALA A 256 20.80 -13.34 -15.75
CA ALA A 256 19.72 -14.32 -15.85
C ALA A 256 19.19 -14.72 -14.46
N GLY A 257 20.08 -14.94 -13.50
CA GLY A 257 19.70 -15.27 -12.12
C GLY A 257 18.96 -14.13 -11.43
N LEU A 258 19.42 -12.89 -11.56
CA LEU A 258 18.75 -11.73 -10.97
C LEU A 258 17.39 -11.43 -11.59
N THR A 259 17.25 -11.57 -12.91
CA THR A 259 15.96 -11.44 -13.58
C THR A 259 15.00 -12.54 -13.14
N THR A 260 15.48 -13.79 -13.07
CA THR A 260 14.66 -14.91 -12.58
C THR A 260 14.26 -14.69 -11.12
N PHE A 261 15.18 -14.24 -10.27
CA PHE A 261 14.90 -13.89 -8.87
C PHE A 261 13.80 -12.84 -8.75
N GLY A 262 13.87 -11.74 -9.52
CA GLY A 262 12.82 -10.71 -9.53
C GLY A 262 11.45 -11.26 -9.93
N MET A 263 11.39 -12.14 -10.93
CA MET A 263 10.16 -12.79 -11.37
C MET A 263 9.61 -13.80 -10.35
N GLU A 264 10.46 -14.57 -9.67
CA GLU A 264 10.05 -15.47 -8.57
C GLU A 264 9.53 -14.68 -7.37
N MET A 265 10.11 -13.51 -7.07
CA MET A 265 9.56 -12.60 -6.05
C MET A 265 8.16 -12.11 -6.43
N ARG A 266 7.89 -11.86 -7.72
CA ARG A 266 6.53 -11.54 -8.21
C ARG A 266 5.58 -12.71 -8.06
N ASP A 267 5.99 -13.90 -8.50
CA ASP A 267 5.24 -15.16 -8.34
C ASP A 267 4.99 -15.50 -6.87
N GLY A 268 5.83 -15.01 -5.96
CA GLY A 268 5.73 -15.24 -4.53
C GLY A 268 6.35 -16.57 -4.09
N ASN A 269 7.28 -17.12 -4.87
CA ASN A 269 7.95 -18.37 -4.58
C ASN A 269 9.26 -18.12 -3.81
N TYR A 270 9.14 -17.96 -2.49
CA TYR A 270 10.28 -17.66 -1.64
C TYR A 270 11.38 -18.74 -1.69
N GLY A 271 11.01 -20.02 -1.71
CA GLY A 271 11.96 -21.13 -1.80
C GLY A 271 12.81 -21.09 -3.09
N ASN A 272 12.21 -20.76 -4.22
CA ASN A 272 12.96 -20.58 -5.48
C ASN A 272 13.89 -19.37 -5.42
N CYS A 273 13.45 -18.25 -4.82
CA CYS A 273 14.31 -17.09 -4.64
C CYS A 273 15.57 -17.43 -3.82
N GLN A 274 15.43 -18.20 -2.72
CA GLN A 274 16.58 -18.67 -1.94
C GLN A 274 17.50 -19.57 -2.77
N THR A 275 16.92 -20.50 -3.52
CA THR A 275 17.67 -21.43 -4.39
C THR A 275 18.50 -20.67 -5.44
N ILE A 276 17.92 -19.64 -6.07
CA ILE A 276 18.60 -18.82 -7.07
C ILE A 276 19.78 -18.07 -6.44
N LEU A 277 19.55 -17.38 -5.32
CA LEU A 277 20.61 -16.63 -4.63
C LEU A 277 21.73 -17.54 -4.10
N GLY A 278 21.38 -18.76 -3.66
CA GLY A 278 22.36 -19.78 -3.28
C GLY A 278 23.23 -20.22 -4.45
N LYS A 279 22.62 -20.51 -5.61
CA LYS A 279 23.34 -20.87 -6.83
C LYS A 279 24.24 -19.75 -7.35
N LEU A 280 23.79 -18.50 -7.28
CA LEU A 280 24.59 -17.33 -7.65
C LEU A 280 25.79 -17.16 -6.71
N THR A 281 25.56 -17.32 -5.40
CA THR A 281 26.63 -17.27 -4.40
C THR A 281 27.70 -18.32 -4.68
N GLU A 282 27.30 -19.56 -4.92
CA GLU A 282 28.23 -20.66 -5.16
C GLU A 282 29.03 -20.44 -6.46
N ARG A 283 28.36 -20.08 -7.56
CA ARG A 283 29.02 -19.85 -8.85
C ARG A 283 30.06 -18.73 -8.80
N LEU A 284 29.81 -17.68 -8.01
CA LEU A 284 30.64 -16.47 -7.97
C LEU A 284 31.70 -16.48 -6.86
N LYS A 285 31.73 -17.53 -6.02
CA LYS A 285 32.60 -17.64 -4.85
C LYS A 285 34.08 -17.48 -5.22
N ASP A 286 34.53 -18.23 -6.22
CA ASP A 286 35.95 -18.31 -6.60
C ASP A 286 36.28 -17.53 -7.88
N VAL A 287 35.36 -16.68 -8.35
CA VAL A 287 35.58 -15.84 -9.53
C VAL A 287 36.59 -14.74 -9.22
N LYS A 288 37.73 -14.79 -9.92
CA LYS A 288 38.77 -13.75 -9.89
C LYS A 288 38.15 -12.40 -10.28
N ASP A 289 38.41 -11.37 -9.49
CA ASP A 289 37.86 -10.01 -9.65
C ASP A 289 36.31 -9.93 -9.58
N GLY A 290 35.64 -10.98 -9.07
CA GLY A 290 34.18 -11.07 -8.96
C GLY A 290 33.53 -10.31 -7.79
N GLU A 291 34.25 -9.41 -7.12
CA GLU A 291 33.77 -8.81 -5.86
C GLU A 291 32.53 -7.94 -6.04
N VAL A 292 32.45 -7.21 -7.16
CA VAL A 292 31.25 -6.43 -7.52
C VAL A 292 30.04 -7.36 -7.67
N MET A 293 30.20 -8.48 -8.38
CA MET A 293 29.14 -9.46 -8.60
C MET A 293 28.68 -10.11 -7.29
N ARG A 294 29.62 -10.50 -6.42
CA ARG A 294 29.30 -11.01 -5.07
C ARG A 294 28.58 -9.95 -4.22
N GLY A 295 29.02 -8.69 -4.30
CA GLY A 295 28.37 -7.56 -3.64
C GLY A 295 26.91 -7.38 -4.07
N ILE A 296 26.63 -7.54 -5.37
CA ILE A 296 25.27 -7.51 -5.91
C ILE A 296 24.42 -8.64 -5.35
N VAL A 297 24.92 -9.87 -5.30
CA VAL A 297 24.19 -11.01 -4.71
C VAL A 297 23.89 -10.78 -3.24
N ARG A 298 24.87 -10.30 -2.46
CA ARG A 298 24.66 -9.94 -1.04
C ARG A 298 23.60 -8.85 -0.87
N SER A 299 23.57 -7.85 -1.75
CA SER A 299 22.53 -6.81 -1.75
C SER A 299 21.13 -7.40 -1.99
N ARG A 300 21.01 -8.39 -2.88
CA ARG A 300 19.73 -9.06 -3.18
C ARG A 300 19.26 -9.99 -2.06
N MET A 301 20.20 -10.63 -1.35
CA MET A 301 19.89 -11.35 -0.11
C MET A 301 19.34 -10.42 0.97
N THR A 302 19.96 -9.25 1.16
CA THR A 302 19.44 -8.23 2.08
C THR A 302 18.05 -7.75 1.65
N LEU A 303 17.86 -7.41 0.37
CA LEU A 303 16.56 -7.00 -0.17
C LEU A 303 15.47 -8.03 0.10
N GLN A 304 15.75 -9.32 -0.14
CA GLN A 304 14.79 -10.40 0.12
C GLN A 304 14.41 -10.49 1.60
N ARG A 305 15.38 -10.34 2.51
CA ARG A 305 15.13 -10.37 3.95
C ARG A 305 14.25 -9.20 4.38
N GLU A 306 14.58 -7.99 3.96
CA GLU A 306 13.78 -6.79 4.29
C GLU A 306 12.36 -6.88 3.70
N TYR A 307 12.24 -7.40 2.46
CA TYR A 307 10.94 -7.69 1.83
C TYR A 307 10.07 -8.60 2.71
N LEU A 308 10.62 -9.71 3.20
CA LEU A 308 9.86 -10.64 4.04
C LEU A 308 9.47 -10.06 5.40
N GLN A 309 10.29 -9.16 5.96
CA GLN A 309 9.90 -8.44 7.18
C GLN A 309 8.67 -7.57 6.94
N PHE A 310 8.65 -6.82 5.83
CA PHE A 310 7.49 -6.02 5.46
C PHE A 310 6.25 -6.89 5.20
N VAL A 311 6.37 -7.97 4.43
CA VAL A 311 5.28 -8.93 4.17
C VAL A 311 4.71 -9.48 5.49
N GLY A 312 5.56 -9.85 6.45
CA GLY A 312 5.11 -10.35 7.75
C GLY A 312 4.42 -9.29 8.61
N ARG A 313 4.95 -8.06 8.63
CA ARG A 313 4.30 -6.93 9.30
C ARG A 313 2.93 -6.63 8.69
N THR A 314 2.82 -6.66 7.37
CA THR A 314 1.54 -6.46 6.67
C THR A 314 0.49 -7.48 7.07
N ALA A 315 0.82 -8.78 6.99
CA ALA A 315 -0.12 -9.83 7.39
C ALA A 315 -0.58 -9.64 8.84
N THR A 316 0.37 -9.45 9.77
CA THR A 316 0.10 -9.29 11.20
C THR A 316 -0.85 -8.13 11.48
N HIS A 317 -0.54 -6.94 10.93
CA HIS A 317 -1.33 -5.74 11.19
C HIS A 317 -2.68 -5.73 10.47
N PHE A 318 -2.81 -6.35 9.29
CA PHE A 318 -4.14 -6.50 8.69
C PHE A 318 -5.00 -7.50 9.45
N MET A 319 -4.44 -8.60 9.96
CA MET A 319 -5.17 -9.52 10.84
C MET A 319 -5.67 -8.80 12.10
N GLU A 320 -4.82 -7.99 12.72
CA GLU A 320 -5.19 -7.16 13.88
C GLU A 320 -6.26 -6.13 13.51
N ALA A 321 -6.12 -5.43 12.38
CA ALA A 321 -7.09 -4.45 11.90
C ALA A 321 -8.47 -5.07 11.61
N ILE A 322 -8.51 -6.27 11.03
CA ILE A 322 -9.76 -7.00 10.79
C ILE A 322 -10.38 -7.39 12.14
N ASN A 323 -9.59 -7.91 13.08
CA ASN A 323 -10.06 -8.28 14.42
C ASN A 323 -10.56 -7.06 15.22
N ASN A 324 -9.97 -5.88 15.00
CA ASN A 324 -10.41 -4.61 15.57
C ASN A 324 -11.58 -3.97 14.80
N GLU A 325 -12.01 -4.58 13.70
CA GLU A 325 -13.13 -4.15 12.87
C GLU A 325 -12.93 -2.76 12.28
N GLU A 326 -11.71 -2.50 11.81
CA GLU A 326 -11.35 -1.28 11.09
C GLU A 326 -11.85 -1.26 9.64
N PHE A 327 -12.37 -2.38 9.14
CA PHE A 327 -12.87 -2.54 7.77
C PHE A 327 -14.34 -2.96 7.77
N PRO A 328 -15.20 -2.29 6.99
CA PRO A 328 -16.55 -2.77 6.75
C PRO A 328 -16.53 -4.02 5.88
N ARG A 329 -17.64 -4.75 5.88
CA ARG A 329 -17.81 -6.03 5.21
C ARG A 329 -17.35 -6.03 3.74
N ALA A 330 -17.70 -4.97 3.01
CA ALA A 330 -17.37 -4.81 1.58
C ALA A 330 -15.86 -4.77 1.30
N LYS A 331 -15.01 -4.42 2.27
CA LYS A 331 -13.55 -4.36 2.12
C LYS A 331 -12.83 -5.62 2.59
N LEU A 332 -13.53 -6.53 3.25
CA LEU A 332 -12.92 -7.75 3.78
C LEU A 332 -12.36 -8.66 2.69
N PRO A 333 -13.03 -8.94 1.55
CA PRO A 333 -12.47 -9.83 0.55
C PRO A 333 -11.08 -9.41 0.04
N GLU A 334 -10.91 -8.13 -0.28
CA GLU A 334 -9.63 -7.56 -0.74
C GLU A 334 -8.58 -7.61 0.37
N THR A 335 -8.93 -7.19 1.58
CA THR A 335 -7.99 -7.17 2.72
C THR A 335 -7.55 -8.59 3.09
N MET A 336 -8.47 -9.56 3.09
CA MET A 336 -8.18 -10.96 3.33
C MET A 336 -7.28 -11.56 2.23
N LEU A 337 -7.49 -11.18 0.97
CA LEU A 337 -6.62 -11.62 -0.13
C LEU A 337 -5.18 -11.14 0.09
N VAL A 338 -4.99 -9.90 0.53
CA VAL A 338 -3.66 -9.37 0.85
C VAL A 338 -3.01 -10.17 1.99
N VAL A 339 -3.75 -10.52 3.05
CA VAL A 339 -3.23 -11.37 4.13
C VAL A 339 -2.83 -12.75 3.60
N ALA A 340 -3.70 -13.39 2.82
CA ALA A 340 -3.46 -14.71 2.24
C ALA A 340 -2.21 -14.70 1.33
N GLU A 341 -2.07 -13.70 0.46
CA GLU A 341 -0.89 -13.53 -0.40
C GLU A 341 0.37 -13.27 0.42
N CYS A 342 0.30 -12.50 1.50
CA CYS A 342 1.46 -12.28 2.38
C CYS A 342 1.92 -13.58 3.04
N LEU A 343 0.99 -14.38 3.59
CA LEU A 343 1.30 -15.69 4.17
C LEU A 343 1.89 -16.65 3.13
N ARG A 344 1.30 -16.69 1.92
CA ARG A 344 1.79 -17.51 0.81
C ARG A 344 3.22 -17.13 0.42
N ARG A 345 3.51 -15.83 0.33
CA ARG A 345 4.83 -15.28 -0.04
C ARG A 345 5.91 -15.52 1.01
N GLN A 346 5.53 -15.81 2.25
CA GLN A 346 6.46 -16.23 3.31
C GLN A 346 6.78 -17.73 3.26
N ALA A 347 6.02 -18.53 2.53
CA ALA A 347 6.18 -19.98 2.53
C ALA A 347 7.40 -20.43 1.70
N ALA A 348 8.29 -21.18 2.34
CA ALA A 348 9.35 -21.96 1.67
C ALA A 348 8.88 -23.41 1.53
N ILE A 349 8.01 -23.66 0.54
CA ILE A 349 7.35 -24.96 0.38
C ILE A 349 8.38 -26.10 0.28
N GLY A 350 8.15 -27.17 1.02
CA GLY A 350 9.04 -28.34 1.07
C GLY A 350 10.29 -28.18 1.94
N GLN A 351 10.38 -27.10 2.74
CA GLN A 351 11.41 -26.92 3.77
C GLN A 351 10.84 -27.11 5.19
N PRO A 352 11.64 -27.56 6.17
CA PRO A 352 11.18 -27.69 7.56
C PRO A 352 10.57 -26.38 8.09
N GLY A 353 9.31 -26.43 8.52
CA GLY A 353 8.55 -25.26 8.99
C GLY A 353 8.10 -24.29 7.89
N GLY A 354 8.57 -24.45 6.66
CA GLY A 354 8.23 -23.59 5.51
C GLY A 354 6.82 -23.77 4.98
N ASP A 355 6.20 -24.94 5.22
CA ASP A 355 4.82 -25.21 4.84
C ASP A 355 3.80 -24.57 5.79
N ALA A 356 4.19 -24.19 7.02
CA ALA A 356 3.26 -23.64 8.00
C ALA A 356 2.61 -22.31 7.53
N PRO A 357 3.36 -21.33 6.96
CA PRO A 357 2.75 -20.18 6.31
C PRO A 357 1.84 -20.55 5.13
N ALA A 358 2.18 -21.57 4.33
CA ALA A 358 1.33 -22.00 3.20
C ALA A 358 0.01 -22.64 3.67
N ILE A 359 0.05 -23.47 4.70
CA ILE A 359 -1.14 -24.05 5.34
C ILE A 359 -2.06 -22.93 5.84
N ARG A 360 -1.49 -21.93 6.52
CA ARG A 360 -2.26 -20.75 6.94
C ARG A 360 -2.83 -19.99 5.74
N ALA A 361 -2.05 -19.78 4.68
CA ALA A 361 -2.57 -19.11 3.48
C ALA A 361 -3.78 -19.86 2.88
N ILE A 362 -3.77 -21.20 2.86
CA ILE A 362 -4.91 -22.03 2.43
C ILE A 362 -6.14 -21.77 3.31
N ASP A 363 -6.01 -21.68 4.64
CA ASP A 363 -7.14 -21.33 5.53
C ASP A 363 -7.79 -19.99 5.12
N TRP A 364 -6.96 -18.98 4.84
CA TRP A 364 -7.44 -17.66 4.42
C TRP A 364 -8.10 -17.70 3.04
N TYR A 365 -7.51 -18.39 2.05
CA TYR A 365 -8.14 -18.58 0.74
C TYR A 365 -9.46 -19.36 0.84
N LEU A 366 -9.55 -20.39 1.70
CA LEU A 366 -10.77 -21.13 1.94
C LEU A 366 -11.86 -20.25 2.55
N ALA A 367 -11.50 -19.33 3.44
CA ALA A 367 -12.44 -18.36 3.99
C ALA A 367 -12.95 -17.41 2.90
N ILE A 368 -12.06 -16.82 2.10
CA ILE A 368 -12.42 -15.96 0.94
C ILE A 368 -13.36 -16.70 -0.02
N ALA A 369 -13.03 -17.96 -0.35
CA ALA A 369 -13.81 -18.79 -1.27
C ALA A 369 -15.20 -19.15 -0.73
N LYS A 370 -15.43 -19.03 0.58
CA LYS A 370 -16.73 -19.29 1.22
C LYS A 370 -17.57 -18.02 1.45
N MET A 371 -16.96 -16.84 1.36
CA MET A 371 -17.67 -15.58 1.55
C MET A 371 -18.79 -15.41 0.50
N PRO A 372 -20.02 -15.06 0.89
CA PRO A 372 -21.11 -14.78 -0.06
C PRO A 372 -20.75 -13.71 -1.09
N GLU A 373 -20.01 -12.69 -0.67
CA GLU A 373 -19.55 -11.57 -1.50
C GLU A 373 -18.74 -12.04 -2.72
N THR A 374 -18.01 -13.16 -2.60
CA THR A 374 -17.16 -13.70 -3.68
C THR A 374 -17.90 -14.66 -4.60
N GLN A 375 -19.23 -14.76 -4.48
CA GLN A 375 -20.13 -15.49 -5.37
C GLN A 375 -19.74 -16.98 -5.62
N PRO A 376 -19.60 -17.80 -4.56
CA PRO A 376 -19.12 -19.19 -4.68
C PRO A 376 -19.91 -20.06 -5.67
N LYS A 377 -21.24 -19.93 -5.70
CA LYS A 377 -22.10 -20.71 -6.61
C LYS A 377 -21.82 -20.39 -8.08
N LEU A 378 -21.75 -19.10 -8.42
CA LEU A 378 -21.43 -18.64 -9.78
C LEU A 378 -20.03 -19.07 -10.22
N ARG A 379 -19.05 -19.06 -9.31
CA ARG A 379 -17.70 -19.56 -9.61
C ARG A 379 -17.67 -21.07 -9.82
N GLU A 380 -18.43 -21.84 -9.05
CA GLU A 380 -18.56 -23.29 -9.23
C GLU A 380 -19.22 -23.63 -10.57
N GLU A 381 -20.29 -22.91 -10.94
CA GLU A 381 -20.93 -23.03 -12.26
C GLU A 381 -19.95 -22.70 -13.39
N ALA A 382 -19.19 -21.61 -13.29
CA ALA A 382 -18.17 -21.26 -14.28
C ALA A 382 -17.11 -22.37 -14.44
N ARG A 383 -16.62 -22.94 -13.32
CA ARG A 383 -15.68 -24.07 -13.35
C ARG A 383 -16.28 -25.31 -14.01
N SER A 384 -17.54 -25.64 -13.71
CA SER A 384 -18.22 -26.80 -14.31
C SER A 384 -18.34 -26.70 -15.83
N GLN A 385 -18.35 -25.47 -16.36
CA GLN A 385 -18.40 -25.17 -17.80
C GLN A 385 -17.00 -25.01 -18.43
N GLY A 386 -15.92 -25.21 -17.67
CA GLY A 386 -14.54 -24.96 -18.13
C GLY A 386 -14.26 -23.48 -18.44
N ARG A 387 -15.02 -22.55 -17.85
CA ARG A 387 -14.89 -21.11 -18.05
C ARG A 387 -14.11 -20.47 -16.90
N VAL A 388 -13.45 -19.37 -17.21
CA VAL A 388 -12.85 -18.45 -16.22
C VAL A 388 -13.65 -17.15 -16.20
N PRO A 389 -13.71 -16.41 -15.07
CA PRO A 389 -14.32 -15.08 -15.04
C PRO A 389 -13.68 -14.18 -16.10
N SER A 390 -14.50 -13.41 -16.81
CA SER A 390 -13.99 -12.38 -17.71
C SER A 390 -13.35 -11.23 -16.92
N ALA A 391 -12.58 -10.38 -17.60
CA ALA A 391 -12.03 -9.17 -17.00
C ALA A 391 -13.14 -8.21 -16.47
N ASP A 392 -14.34 -8.30 -17.05
CA ASP A 392 -15.52 -7.51 -16.67
C ASP A 392 -16.36 -8.15 -15.55
N ALA A 393 -15.98 -9.34 -15.06
CA ALA A 393 -16.67 -9.96 -13.93
C ALA A 393 -16.55 -9.08 -12.67
N PRO A 394 -17.54 -9.11 -11.75
CA PRO A 394 -17.47 -8.36 -10.49
C PRO A 394 -16.13 -8.59 -9.77
N TYR A 395 -15.55 -7.53 -9.23
CA TYR A 395 -14.21 -7.58 -8.65
C TYR A 395 -14.10 -8.63 -7.53
N GLU A 396 -15.14 -8.76 -6.70
CA GLU A 396 -15.22 -9.72 -5.60
C GLU A 396 -15.29 -11.17 -6.11
N MET A 397 -15.91 -11.41 -7.27
CA MET A 397 -15.88 -12.71 -7.94
C MET A 397 -14.46 -13.05 -8.41
N GLN A 398 -13.71 -12.07 -8.92
CA GLN A 398 -12.31 -12.26 -9.30
C GLN A 398 -11.44 -12.61 -8.09
N ILE A 399 -11.66 -11.94 -6.94
CA ILE A 399 -10.98 -12.27 -5.67
C ILE A 399 -11.25 -13.74 -5.26
N GLY A 400 -12.52 -14.17 -5.30
CA GLY A 400 -12.88 -15.56 -5.01
C GLY A 400 -12.21 -16.55 -5.96
N TRP A 401 -12.09 -16.20 -7.24
CA TRP A 401 -11.42 -17.02 -8.24
C TRP A 401 -9.91 -17.14 -8.02
N ILE A 402 -9.26 -16.03 -7.62
CA ILE A 402 -7.85 -16.04 -7.24
C ILE A 402 -7.64 -16.98 -6.06
N ALA A 403 -8.51 -16.93 -5.04
CA ALA A 403 -8.43 -17.81 -3.89
C ALA A 403 -8.51 -19.30 -4.29
N ASP A 404 -9.46 -19.68 -5.14
CA ASP A 404 -9.59 -21.05 -5.64
C ASP A 404 -8.31 -21.51 -6.35
N ARG A 405 -7.77 -20.67 -7.25
CA ARG A 405 -6.56 -20.95 -8.02
C ARG A 405 -5.35 -21.13 -7.10
N GLN A 406 -5.22 -20.31 -6.06
CA GLN A 406 -4.11 -20.39 -5.12
C GLN A 406 -4.21 -21.64 -4.24
N ILE A 407 -5.41 -22.07 -3.83
CA ILE A 407 -5.61 -23.36 -3.15
C ILE A 407 -5.13 -24.52 -4.02
N GLU A 408 -5.55 -24.55 -5.30
CA GLU A 408 -5.13 -25.58 -6.25
C GLU A 408 -3.61 -25.55 -6.47
N SER A 409 -3.04 -24.36 -6.64
CA SER A 409 -1.60 -24.15 -6.84
C SER A 409 -0.77 -24.68 -5.66
N LEU A 410 -1.15 -24.33 -4.43
CA LEU A 410 -0.45 -24.79 -3.22
C LEU A 410 -0.59 -26.30 -3.01
N THR A 411 -1.76 -26.86 -3.29
CA THR A 411 -1.98 -28.31 -3.24
C THR A 411 -1.10 -29.03 -4.25
N LYS A 412 -1.02 -28.53 -5.49
CA LYS A 412 -0.11 -29.06 -6.54
C LYS A 412 1.36 -28.92 -6.17
N ALA A 413 1.72 -27.89 -5.40
CA ALA A 413 3.07 -27.71 -4.89
C ALA A 413 3.42 -28.65 -3.72
N GLY A 414 2.49 -29.49 -3.26
CA GLY A 414 2.72 -30.50 -2.22
C GLY A 414 2.29 -30.09 -0.82
N VAL A 415 1.60 -28.96 -0.65
CA VAL A 415 1.10 -28.51 0.67
C VAL A 415 -0.07 -29.40 1.07
N ILE A 416 0.09 -30.14 2.17
CA ILE A 416 -0.95 -31.02 2.71
C ILE A 416 -1.82 -30.21 3.68
N HIS A 417 -3.11 -30.06 3.35
CA HIS A 417 -4.08 -29.29 4.13
C HIS A 417 -5.36 -30.12 4.37
N PRO A 418 -6.01 -30.04 5.56
CA PRO A 418 -7.21 -30.83 5.90
C PRO A 418 -8.48 -30.46 5.11
N GLY A 419 -8.43 -29.53 4.16
CA GLY A 419 -9.58 -29.05 3.39
C GLY A 419 -10.60 -28.19 4.16
N SER A 420 -10.40 -27.95 5.45
CA SER A 420 -11.26 -27.12 6.29
C SER A 420 -10.45 -26.14 7.12
N ILE A 421 -11.03 -24.99 7.46
CA ILE A 421 -10.39 -23.96 8.28
C ILE A 421 -10.02 -24.53 9.65
N ALA A 422 -8.72 -24.71 9.91
CA ALA A 422 -8.25 -25.45 11.08
C ALA A 422 -7.04 -24.84 11.80
N GLY A 423 -6.34 -23.88 11.18
CA GLY A 423 -5.15 -23.26 11.73
C GLY A 423 -5.40 -22.23 12.85
N PRO A 424 -4.34 -21.51 13.27
CA PRO A 424 -4.40 -20.56 14.38
C PRO A 424 -5.37 -19.40 14.16
N ASP A 425 -5.66 -19.07 12.90
CA ASP A 425 -6.53 -17.96 12.53
C ASP A 425 -8.02 -18.36 12.48
N LYS A 426 -8.35 -19.63 12.79
CA LYS A 426 -9.70 -20.20 12.67
C LYS A 426 -10.80 -19.38 13.35
N GLY A 427 -10.54 -18.84 14.54
CA GLY A 427 -11.52 -18.04 15.28
C GLY A 427 -11.93 -16.78 14.49
N LEU A 428 -10.94 -16.04 13.99
CA LEU A 428 -11.16 -14.85 13.17
C LEU A 428 -11.84 -15.19 11.84
N LEU A 429 -11.36 -16.23 11.16
CA LEU A 429 -11.89 -16.64 9.86
C LEU A 429 -13.35 -17.14 9.96
N ASN A 430 -13.69 -17.87 11.03
CA ASN A 430 -15.07 -18.28 11.26
C ASN A 430 -15.97 -17.08 11.62
N ALA A 431 -15.48 -16.12 12.40
CA ALA A 431 -16.24 -14.89 12.67
C ALA A 431 -16.58 -14.12 11.38
N ILE A 432 -15.65 -14.11 10.42
CA ILE A 432 -15.88 -13.54 9.09
C ILE A 432 -16.89 -14.38 8.29
N VAL A 433 -16.69 -15.69 8.17
CA VAL A 433 -17.49 -16.51 7.25
C VAL A 433 -18.90 -16.75 7.79
N PHE A 434 -19.06 -16.93 9.10
CA PHE A 434 -20.29 -17.42 9.71
C PHE A 434 -20.97 -16.42 10.65
N ASP A 435 -20.22 -15.61 11.39
CA ASP A 435 -20.81 -14.74 12.43
C ASP A 435 -21.11 -13.32 11.92
N GLY A 436 -20.66 -12.97 10.71
CA GLY A 436 -20.93 -11.67 10.09
C GLY A 436 -19.95 -10.56 10.47
N LEU A 437 -18.71 -10.87 10.88
CA LEU A 437 -17.68 -9.85 11.14
C LEU A 437 -17.59 -8.87 9.95
N GLY A 438 -17.59 -7.59 10.26
CA GLY A 438 -17.60 -6.50 9.27
C GLY A 438 -18.97 -5.88 9.02
N THR A 439 -20.06 -6.44 9.56
CA THR A 439 -21.40 -5.81 9.49
C THR A 439 -21.73 -5.00 10.74
N ALA A 440 -22.71 -4.10 10.65
CA ALA A 440 -23.15 -3.31 11.79
C ALA A 440 -23.71 -4.18 12.93
N GLU A 441 -24.29 -5.34 12.61
CA GLU A 441 -24.91 -6.27 13.56
C GLU A 441 -23.89 -7.11 14.33
N PHE A 442 -22.69 -7.31 13.79
CA PHE A 442 -21.66 -8.06 14.48
C PHE A 442 -21.12 -7.27 15.67
N ILE A 443 -21.24 -7.89 16.86
CA ILE A 443 -20.72 -7.39 18.12
C ILE A 443 -19.61 -8.33 18.58
N SER A 444 -18.37 -7.86 18.51
CA SER A 444 -17.24 -8.61 19.06
C SER A 444 -17.44 -8.86 20.56
N PRO A 445 -17.34 -10.11 21.04
CA PRO A 445 -17.54 -10.45 22.45
C PRO A 445 -16.47 -9.84 23.38
N PHE A 446 -15.33 -9.44 22.80
CA PHE A 446 -14.22 -8.85 23.53
C PHE A 446 -14.26 -7.31 23.53
N TRP A 447 -15.11 -6.71 22.70
CA TRP A 447 -15.23 -5.26 22.64
C TRP A 447 -16.20 -4.75 23.70
N LYS A 448 -15.83 -3.63 24.33
CA LYS A 448 -16.69 -2.88 25.25
C LYS A 448 -16.60 -1.40 24.90
N PRO A 449 -17.70 -0.63 25.05
CA PRO A 449 -17.65 0.80 24.87
C PRO A 449 -16.67 1.43 25.86
N ALA A 450 -15.89 2.40 25.40
CA ALA A 450 -15.14 3.26 26.29
C ALA A 450 -16.11 4.02 27.21
N THR A 451 -15.77 4.13 28.49
CA THR A 451 -16.58 4.77 29.55
C THR A 451 -15.71 5.67 30.42
N GLY A 452 -16.33 6.62 31.14
CA GLY A 452 -15.62 7.48 32.09
C GLY A 452 -14.97 8.72 31.46
N ALA A 453 -15.30 9.03 30.21
CA ALA A 453 -14.88 10.27 29.56
C ALA A 453 -15.66 11.49 30.07
N THR A 454 -15.34 12.66 29.55
CA THR A 454 -15.96 13.94 29.94
C THR A 454 -17.13 14.34 29.04
N GLN A 455 -17.87 15.37 29.46
CA GLN A 455 -18.88 16.03 28.63
C GLN A 455 -18.30 16.49 27.27
N ALA A 456 -17.07 16.99 27.25
CA ALA A 456 -16.42 17.46 26.04
C ALA A 456 -16.15 16.32 25.06
N ASP A 457 -15.71 15.16 25.57
CA ASP A 457 -15.51 13.96 24.75
C ASP A 457 -16.84 13.45 24.17
N CYS A 458 -17.91 13.48 24.96
CA CYS A 458 -19.26 13.17 24.48
C CYS A 458 -19.70 14.13 23.37
N ALA A 459 -19.43 15.43 23.52
CA ALA A 459 -19.76 16.44 22.50
C ALA A 459 -18.99 16.18 21.20
N LEU A 460 -17.70 15.84 21.30
CA LEU A 460 -16.87 15.53 20.14
C LEU A 460 -17.42 14.33 19.36
N ILE A 461 -17.70 13.22 20.03
CA ILE A 461 -18.25 12.02 19.36
C ILE A 461 -19.64 12.31 18.78
N LEU A 462 -20.50 13.00 19.53
CA LEU A 462 -21.83 13.38 19.06
C LEU A 462 -21.77 14.29 17.81
N ASP A 463 -20.83 15.23 17.78
CA ASP A 463 -20.57 16.13 16.64
C ASP A 463 -20.12 15.34 15.40
N LEU A 464 -19.17 14.42 15.56
CA LEU A 464 -18.66 13.57 14.49
C LEU A 464 -19.77 12.70 13.88
N ILE A 465 -20.57 12.04 14.73
CA ILE A 465 -21.69 11.21 14.29
C ILE A 465 -22.74 12.08 13.57
N GLY A 466 -23.15 13.19 14.20
CA GLY A 466 -24.15 14.09 13.64
C GLY A 466 -23.76 14.65 12.28
N LYS A 467 -22.52 15.14 12.14
CA LYS A 467 -21.99 15.63 10.85
C LYS A 467 -21.89 14.52 9.80
N ALA A 468 -21.52 13.31 10.19
CA ALA A 468 -21.49 12.17 9.27
C ALA A 468 -22.90 11.82 8.75
N VAL A 469 -23.94 11.90 9.60
CA VAL A 469 -25.34 11.75 9.16
C VAL A 469 -25.73 12.82 8.15
N LEU A 470 -25.40 14.08 8.41
CA LEU A 470 -25.72 15.18 7.50
C LEU A 470 -24.96 15.06 6.17
N ASP A 471 -23.67 14.70 6.20
CA ASP A 471 -22.86 14.48 4.99
C ASP A 471 -23.38 13.29 4.16
N TYR A 472 -23.73 12.17 4.80
CA TYR A 472 -24.38 11.05 4.12
C TYR A 472 -25.66 11.50 3.41
N THR A 473 -26.53 12.19 4.15
CA THR A 473 -27.84 12.64 3.64
C THR A 473 -27.70 13.64 2.50
N PHE A 474 -26.73 14.55 2.60
CA PHE A 474 -26.42 15.50 1.55
C PHE A 474 -25.91 14.81 0.28
N ARG A 475 -25.04 13.80 0.39
CA ARG A 475 -24.45 13.11 -0.77
C ARG A 475 -25.35 12.04 -1.39
N LYS A 476 -26.21 11.41 -0.61
CA LYS A 476 -27.06 10.29 -1.04
C LYS A 476 -28.51 10.66 -1.27
N GLU A 477 -28.90 11.88 -0.88
CA GLU A 477 -30.28 12.38 -0.94
C GLU A 477 -31.29 11.54 -0.13
N GLU A 478 -30.78 10.72 0.80
CA GLU A 478 -31.56 9.88 1.72
C GLU A 478 -30.90 9.84 3.11
N TRP A 479 -31.70 9.66 4.17
CA TRP A 479 -31.17 9.47 5.52
C TRP A 479 -30.63 8.04 5.70
N PRO A 480 -29.52 7.84 6.43
CA PRO A 480 -29.01 6.50 6.68
C PRO A 480 -30.05 5.68 7.48
N SER A 481 -30.19 4.38 7.20
CA SER A 481 -31.19 3.56 7.89
C SER A 481 -30.86 3.32 9.36
N SER A 482 -29.56 3.36 9.71
CA SER A 482 -29.05 3.30 11.08
C SER A 482 -27.73 4.07 11.17
N LEU A 483 -27.22 4.28 12.40
CA LEU A 483 -25.86 4.82 12.56
C LEU A 483 -24.79 3.86 12.02
N GLY A 484 -25.03 2.54 12.07
CA GLY A 484 -24.13 1.52 11.52
C GLY A 484 -23.88 1.68 10.01
N THR A 485 -24.88 2.15 9.28
CA THR A 485 -24.78 2.43 7.83
C THR A 485 -23.68 3.44 7.50
N LEU A 486 -23.39 4.39 8.40
CA LEU A 486 -22.31 5.36 8.20
C LEU A 486 -20.95 4.68 8.08
N TRP A 487 -20.73 3.58 8.80
CA TRP A 487 -19.50 2.79 8.71
C TRP A 487 -19.52 1.85 7.51
N GLU A 488 -20.62 1.14 7.28
CA GLU A 488 -20.76 0.21 6.15
C GLU A 488 -20.59 0.89 4.79
N ARG A 489 -21.00 2.16 4.70
CA ARG A 489 -20.88 3.01 3.51
C ARG A 489 -19.63 3.88 3.51
N GLU A 490 -18.71 3.64 4.44
CA GLU A 490 -17.41 4.32 4.56
C GLU A 490 -17.49 5.85 4.72
N VAL A 491 -18.61 6.38 5.22
CA VAL A 491 -18.69 7.80 5.64
C VAL A 491 -17.87 8.00 6.92
N ILE A 492 -17.96 7.04 7.84
CA ILE A 492 -17.05 6.90 8.97
C ILE A 492 -16.11 5.74 8.63
N HIS A 493 -14.84 6.02 8.37
CA HIS A 493 -13.87 5.00 7.98
C HIS A 493 -13.49 4.04 9.11
N ASP A 494 -13.66 4.43 10.37
CA ASP A 494 -13.37 3.60 11.54
C ASP A 494 -14.43 3.82 12.61
N ARG A 495 -15.24 2.78 12.85
CA ARG A 495 -16.31 2.84 13.84
C ARG A 495 -15.79 2.93 15.28
N ASN A 496 -14.55 2.55 15.56
CA ASN A 496 -13.98 2.67 16.90
C ASN A 496 -13.68 4.12 17.28
N TYR A 497 -13.43 5.01 16.31
CA TYR A 497 -13.19 6.44 16.56
C TYR A 497 -14.42 7.15 17.13
N VAL A 498 -15.61 6.68 16.77
CA VAL A 498 -16.89 7.14 17.33
C VAL A 498 -17.42 6.20 18.41
N ASN A 499 -16.54 5.43 19.06
CA ASN A 499 -16.85 4.46 20.11
C ASN A 499 -18.00 3.51 19.74
N ARG A 500 -18.04 3.11 18.47
CA ARG A 500 -19.10 2.30 17.83
C ARG A 500 -20.52 2.83 18.09
N PHE A 501 -20.65 4.15 18.10
CA PHE A 501 -21.91 4.85 18.36
C PHE A 501 -22.42 4.69 19.80
N TYR A 502 -21.53 4.49 20.76
CA TYR A 502 -21.80 4.55 22.19
C TYR A 502 -21.24 5.83 22.81
N CYS A 503 -22.00 6.43 23.72
CA CYS A 503 -21.56 7.58 24.48
C CYS A 503 -20.32 7.21 25.33
N PRO A 504 -19.20 7.94 25.24
CA PRO A 504 -17.98 7.61 25.96
C PRO A 504 -18.06 7.91 27.47
N VAL A 505 -19.14 8.55 27.91
CA VAL A 505 -19.38 8.88 29.32
C VAL A 505 -20.21 7.79 29.97
N THR A 506 -21.39 7.48 29.41
CA THR A 506 -22.36 6.54 29.99
C THR A 506 -22.18 5.10 29.51
N GLY A 507 -21.46 4.88 28.40
CA GLY A 507 -21.34 3.58 27.75
C GLY A 507 -22.63 3.10 27.08
N LYS A 508 -23.63 3.99 26.91
CA LYS A 508 -24.92 3.68 26.30
C LYS A 508 -24.97 4.12 24.83
N PRO A 509 -25.71 3.41 23.96
CA PRO A 509 -25.78 3.77 22.55
C PRO A 509 -26.42 5.16 22.35
N TYR A 510 -25.98 5.89 21.33
CA TYR A 510 -26.69 7.08 20.88
C TYR A 510 -28.03 6.68 20.23
N LEU A 511 -29.05 7.52 20.39
CA LEU A 511 -30.34 7.34 19.75
C LEU A 511 -30.35 8.07 18.41
N TYR A 512 -30.86 7.41 17.40
CA TYR A 512 -31.01 7.90 16.04
C TYR A 512 -32.28 7.33 15.41
N LYS A 513 -32.93 8.11 14.55
CA LYS A 513 -34.05 7.67 13.73
C LYS A 513 -33.93 8.29 12.32
N PRO A 514 -34.09 7.51 11.24
CA PRO A 514 -34.16 8.06 9.89
C PRO A 514 -35.31 9.06 9.77
N LEU A 515 -35.03 10.22 9.16
CA LEU A 515 -36.03 11.25 8.93
C LEU A 515 -36.65 11.09 7.53
N PRO A 516 -37.87 11.57 7.29
CA PRO A 516 -38.44 11.59 5.94
C PRO A 516 -37.76 12.64 5.06
N GLY A 517 -37.67 12.36 3.76
CA GLY A 517 -37.14 13.29 2.76
C GLY A 517 -35.61 13.41 2.81
N ASN A 518 -35.08 14.61 2.55
CA ASN A 518 -33.65 14.92 2.51
C ASN A 518 -33.31 16.10 3.44
N ILE A 519 -32.04 16.52 3.43
CA ILE A 519 -31.57 17.61 4.30
C ILE A 519 -32.21 18.97 3.99
N THR A 520 -32.62 19.24 2.73
CA THR A 520 -33.19 20.54 2.34
C THR A 520 -34.61 20.76 2.90
N ASN A 521 -35.31 19.68 3.24
CA ASN A 521 -36.67 19.72 3.76
C ASN A 521 -36.75 19.61 5.29
N THR A 522 -35.59 19.52 5.96
CA THR A 522 -35.51 19.30 7.40
C THR A 522 -35.35 20.63 8.14
N SER A 523 -36.16 20.87 9.16
CA SER A 523 -36.04 22.09 9.97
C SER A 523 -34.65 22.15 10.63
N PRO A 524 -33.98 23.32 10.66
CA PRO A 524 -32.68 23.49 11.31
C PRO A 524 -32.64 23.03 12.78
N ASN A 525 -33.78 23.08 13.49
CA ASN A 525 -33.90 22.67 14.89
C ASN A 525 -34.31 21.21 15.07
N THR A 526 -34.37 20.41 14.01
CA THR A 526 -34.72 18.99 14.10
C THR A 526 -33.61 18.23 14.81
N VAL A 527 -33.97 17.39 15.77
CA VAL A 527 -33.02 16.54 16.50
C VAL A 527 -32.59 15.38 15.62
N VAL A 528 -31.29 15.24 15.37
CA VAL A 528 -30.74 14.19 14.51
C VAL A 528 -30.23 13.01 15.34
N VAL A 529 -29.35 13.29 16.30
CA VAL A 529 -28.72 12.28 17.18
C VAL A 529 -28.77 12.78 18.61
N VAL A 530 -29.02 11.90 19.58
CA VAL A 530 -29.09 12.27 21.00
C VAL A 530 -28.48 11.20 21.90
N THR A 531 -27.92 11.58 23.04
CA THR A 531 -27.51 10.62 24.08
C THR A 531 -28.74 9.90 24.65
N SER A 532 -28.65 8.59 24.87
CA SER A 532 -29.76 7.83 25.48
C SER A 532 -29.95 8.08 26.97
N GLU A 533 -28.88 8.46 27.68
CA GLU A 533 -28.88 8.80 29.09
C GLU A 533 -28.24 10.19 29.29
N PRO A 534 -28.56 10.91 30.38
CA PRO A 534 -27.97 12.21 30.64
C PRO A 534 -26.51 12.05 31.08
N VAL A 535 -25.62 12.92 30.58
CA VAL A 535 -24.22 12.98 31.00
C VAL A 535 -24.03 14.02 32.10
N PRO A 536 -23.08 13.84 33.02
CA PRO A 536 -22.73 14.88 33.99
C PRO A 536 -22.23 16.15 33.29
N THR A 537 -22.81 17.31 33.65
CA THR A 537 -22.34 18.63 33.22
C THR A 537 -22.24 19.58 34.41
N ASN A 538 -21.65 20.76 34.21
CA ASN A 538 -21.62 21.83 35.20
C ASN A 538 -23.02 22.36 35.59
N GLN A 539 -24.05 22.09 34.79
CA GLN A 539 -25.45 22.49 35.02
C GLN A 539 -26.34 21.31 35.47
N GLY A 540 -25.73 20.25 36.01
CA GLY A 540 -26.39 18.99 36.35
C GLY A 540 -26.39 17.98 35.20
N PRO A 541 -27.04 16.81 35.36
CA PRO A 541 -27.15 15.82 34.28
C PRO A 541 -27.93 16.39 33.07
N ARG A 542 -27.38 16.27 31.86
CA ARG A 542 -28.00 16.78 30.61
C ARG A 542 -27.92 15.77 29.47
N TYR A 543 -28.92 15.77 28.59
CA TYR A 543 -28.90 15.03 27.33
C TYR A 543 -28.17 15.86 26.26
N GLY A 544 -27.17 15.26 25.62
CA GLY A 544 -26.48 15.88 24.48
C GLY A 544 -27.28 15.66 23.21
N VAL A 545 -27.64 16.74 22.52
CA VAL A 545 -28.54 16.74 21.37
C VAL A 545 -27.85 17.39 20.17
N PHE A 546 -27.71 16.67 19.06
CA PHE A 546 -27.21 17.21 17.79
C PHE A 546 -28.39 17.61 16.88
N LEU A 547 -28.36 18.83 16.36
CA LEU A 547 -29.44 19.42 15.57
C LEU A 547 -29.11 19.47 14.07
N GLY A 548 -30.15 19.60 13.23
CA GLY A 548 -30.03 19.66 11.77
C GLY A 548 -29.22 20.84 11.23
N ASN A 549 -29.02 21.89 12.04
CA ASN A 549 -28.11 23.01 11.74
C ASN A 549 -26.64 22.77 12.14
N ALA A 550 -26.28 21.53 12.45
CA ALA A 550 -24.94 21.12 12.89
C ALA A 550 -24.48 21.77 14.21
N THR A 551 -25.41 22.00 15.14
CA THR A 551 -25.09 22.47 16.50
C THR A 551 -25.42 21.42 17.56
N ILE A 552 -24.70 21.49 18.68
CA ILE A 552 -24.97 20.67 19.87
C ILE A 552 -25.61 21.53 20.94
N VAL A 553 -26.71 21.05 21.50
CA VAL A 553 -27.37 21.63 22.68
C VAL A 553 -27.46 20.60 23.81
N TRP A 554 -27.60 21.09 25.04
CA TRP A 554 -27.66 20.27 26.25
C TRP A 554 -29.02 20.43 26.94
N SER A 555 -29.86 19.40 26.91
CA SER A 555 -31.21 19.44 27.45
C SER A 555 -31.31 18.90 28.87
N ALA A 556 -32.12 19.54 29.72
CA ALA A 556 -32.49 19.00 31.04
C ALA A 556 -33.48 17.84 30.95
N VAL A 557 -34.24 17.75 29.85
CA VAL A 557 -35.29 16.75 29.67
C VAL A 557 -34.91 15.79 28.54
N PRO A 558 -35.42 14.54 28.55
CA PRO A 558 -35.21 13.62 27.45
C PRO A 558 -35.76 14.20 26.14
N VAL A 559 -34.98 14.06 25.06
CA VAL A 559 -35.35 14.52 23.71
C VAL A 559 -35.30 13.33 22.76
N LYS A 560 -36.21 13.27 21.78
CA LYS A 560 -36.27 12.18 20.79
C LYS A 560 -35.75 12.61 19.43
N PRO A 561 -35.01 11.74 18.71
CA PRO A 561 -34.67 11.98 17.30
C PRO A 561 -35.91 12.20 16.43
N GLY A 562 -35.82 13.16 15.52
CA GLY A 562 -36.86 13.57 14.57
C GLY A 562 -37.88 14.57 15.09
N GLU A 563 -37.83 14.93 16.37
CA GLU A 563 -38.66 16.01 16.92
C GLU A 563 -37.92 17.36 16.78
N PRO A 564 -38.65 18.48 16.62
CA PRO A 564 -38.06 19.80 16.72
C PRO A 564 -37.65 20.08 18.17
N TYR A 565 -36.40 20.50 18.37
CA TYR A 565 -35.91 20.90 19.69
C TYR A 565 -36.63 22.16 20.19
N LYS A 566 -37.14 22.11 21.42
CA LYS A 566 -37.74 23.23 22.13
C LYS A 566 -36.88 23.52 23.36
N PRO A 567 -36.24 24.69 23.44
CA PRO A 567 -35.31 25.05 24.53
C PRO A 567 -35.91 24.97 25.93
#